data_AF-A0A7S3WG68-F1
#
_entry.id   AF-A0A7S3WG68-F1
#
_cell.length_a   1.000
_cell.length_b   1.000
_cell.length_c   1.000
_cell.angle_alpha   90.00
_cell.angle_beta   90.00
_cell.angle_gamma   90.00
#
_symmetry.space_group_name_H-M   'P 1'
#
loop_
_entity.id
_entity.type
_entity.pdbx_description
1 polymer ?
#
loop_
_entity_poly.entity_id
_entity_poly.type
_entity_poly.pdbx_seq_one_letter_code
_entity_poly.pdbx_strand_id
1 'polypeptide(L)'
;LNAAVGMAYVQCEAEYAGTTVDPSTTPSLGDKGLGWLLPQLKEIQMRLLDVGSLVATPLRTSPSERLNRVSFDGVSEANKLERYIDAMDAQLPPLTVFILPGGGAPSASLHFARAVCRR
;
A
#
# COMPACT_ATOMS: atom_id res chain seq x y z
N LEU A 1 2.69 2.75 -11.24
CA LEU A 1 2.28 2.20 -9.93
C LEU A 1 2.64 3.12 -8.76
N ASN A 2 3.92 3.45 -8.54
CA ASN A 2 4.35 4.23 -7.37
C ASN A 2 3.61 5.57 -7.18
N ALA A 3 3.38 6.32 -8.27
CA ALA A 3 2.59 7.55 -8.24
C ALA A 3 1.11 7.32 -7.85
N ALA A 4 0.49 6.22 -8.30
CA ALA A 4 -0.89 5.89 -7.94
C ALA A 4 -1.02 5.50 -6.46
N VAL A 5 -0.04 4.77 -5.92
CA VAL A 5 0.06 4.49 -4.48
C VAL A 5 0.25 5.79 -3.68
N GLY A 6 1.04 6.74 -4.19
CA GLY A 6 1.20 8.04 -3.57
C GLY A 6 -0.08 8.88 -3.53
N MET A 7 -0.87 8.87 -4.60
CA MET A 7 -2.20 9.51 -4.59
C MET A 7 -3.14 8.87 -3.56
N ALA A 8 -3.12 7.54 -3.45
CA ALA A 8 -3.90 6.84 -2.43
C ALA A 8 -3.43 7.21 -1.01
N TYR A 9 -2.12 7.32 -0.77
CA TYR A 9 -1.56 7.77 0.50
C TYR A 9 -2.08 9.15 0.91
N VAL A 10 -2.01 10.14 0.00
CA VAL A 10 -2.47 11.51 0.28
C VAL A 10 -3.96 11.54 0.59
N GLN A 11 -4.77 10.72 -0.09
CA GLN A 11 -6.20 10.66 0.18
C GLN A 11 -6.52 9.98 1.52
N CYS A 12 -5.78 8.93 1.89
CA CYS A 12 -5.89 8.31 3.21
C CYS A 12 -5.49 9.30 4.31
N GLU A 13 -4.44 10.08 4.09
CA GLU A 13 -3.94 11.09 5.02
C GLU A 13 -4.93 12.25 5.17
N ALA A 14 -5.53 12.72 4.06
CA ALA A 14 -6.55 13.77 4.08
C ALA A 14 -7.82 13.33 4.83
N GLU A 15 -8.24 12.07 4.67
CA GLU A 15 -9.41 11.53 5.38
C GLU A 15 -9.11 11.32 6.88
N TYR A 16 -7.89 10.88 7.21
CA TYR A 16 -7.41 10.81 8.59
C TYR A 16 -7.34 12.19 9.26
N ALA A 17 -6.79 13.19 8.57
CA ALA A 17 -6.68 14.57 9.05
C ALA A 17 -8.03 15.28 9.18
N GLY A 18 -9.01 14.92 8.34
CA GLY A 18 -10.38 15.43 8.42
C GLY A 18 -11.19 14.89 9.61
N THR A 19 -10.70 13.85 10.28
CA THR A 19 -11.33 13.27 11.48
C THR A 19 -10.87 14.01 12.75
N THR A 20 -10.78 15.35 12.71
CA THR A 20 -10.42 16.14 13.90
C THR A 20 -11.41 15.86 15.02
N VAL A 21 -10.90 15.12 15.98
CA VAL A 21 -11.50 14.64 17.22
C VAL A 21 -12.28 15.75 17.92
N ASP A 22 -13.61 15.60 17.97
CA ASP A 22 -14.40 16.23 19.03
C ASP A 22 -14.05 15.48 20.34
N PRO A 23 -13.48 16.13 21.37
CA PRO A 23 -12.97 15.48 22.59
C PRO A 23 -14.06 14.81 23.46
N SER A 24 -15.32 14.85 23.03
CA SER A 24 -16.47 14.30 23.76
C SER A 24 -16.94 12.91 23.30
N THR A 25 -16.41 12.36 22.19
CA THR A 25 -16.88 11.08 21.63
C THR A 25 -15.95 9.92 22.01
N THR A 26 -16.52 8.87 22.61
CA THR A 26 -15.82 7.65 23.02
C THR A 26 -15.20 6.96 21.79
N PRO A 27 -13.93 6.52 21.84
CA PRO A 27 -13.26 5.95 20.69
C PRO A 27 -13.89 4.58 20.37
N SER A 28 -14.79 4.58 19.39
CA SER A 28 -15.27 3.38 18.73
C SER A 28 -14.13 2.78 17.90
N LEU A 29 -14.19 1.48 17.59
CA LEU A 29 -13.17 0.82 16.76
C LEU A 29 -13.04 1.46 15.35
N GLY A 30 -14.01 2.29 14.94
CA GLY A 30 -13.98 3.13 13.74
C GLY A 30 -13.17 4.43 13.87
N ASP A 31 -12.76 4.85 15.07
CA ASP A 31 -12.07 6.13 15.33
C ASP A 31 -10.55 6.11 15.06
N LYS A 32 -9.98 4.97 14.67
CA LYS A 32 -8.56 4.90 14.25
C LYS A 32 -8.32 5.30 12.79
N GLY A 33 -9.40 5.53 12.02
CA GLY A 33 -9.33 5.91 10.60
C GLY A 33 -8.44 4.98 9.76
N LEU A 34 -7.94 5.51 8.63
CA LEU A 34 -6.98 4.81 7.76
C LEU A 34 -5.52 4.97 8.23
N GLY A 35 -5.29 5.44 9.46
CA GLY A 35 -3.95 5.76 9.97
C GLY A 35 -2.99 4.56 10.04
N TRP A 36 -3.53 3.35 10.24
CA TRP A 36 -2.75 2.11 10.24
C TRP A 36 -2.25 1.69 8.85
N LEU A 37 -2.90 2.17 7.78
CA LEU A 37 -2.57 1.84 6.39
C LEU A 37 -1.44 2.74 5.84
N LEU A 38 -1.33 3.97 6.32
CA LEU A 38 -0.30 4.94 5.91
C LEU A 38 1.15 4.39 6.00
N PRO A 39 1.61 3.78 7.11
CA PRO A 39 2.97 3.23 7.18
C PRO A 39 3.19 2.10 6.17
N GLN A 40 2.17 1.26 5.94
CA GLN A 40 2.26 0.16 4.96
C GLN A 40 2.36 0.68 3.53
N LEU A 41 1.55 1.68 3.16
CA LEU A 41 1.62 2.31 1.84
C LEU A 41 2.97 2.97 1.60
N LYS A 42 3.52 3.66 2.62
CA LYS A 42 4.85 4.26 2.54
C LYS A 42 5.95 3.22 2.35
N GLU A 43 5.88 2.09 3.07
CA GLU A 43 6.80 0.96 2.87
C GLU A 43 6.72 0.45 1.42
N ILE A 44 5.52 0.20 0.92
CA ILE A 44 5.28 -0.25 -0.46
C ILE A 44 5.86 0.74 -1.49
N GLN A 45 5.70 2.05 -1.31
CA GLN A 45 6.27 3.04 -2.21
C GLN A 45 7.80 3.00 -2.25
N MET A 46 8.46 2.81 -1.10
CA MET A 46 9.92 2.64 -1.04
C MET A 46 10.35 1.37 -1.76
N ARG A 47 9.66 0.24 -1.53
CA ARG A 47 9.96 -1.02 -2.23
C ARG A 47 9.75 -0.94 -3.74
N LEU A 48 8.72 -0.23 -4.20
CA LEU A 48 8.50 -0.03 -5.63
C LEU A 48 9.62 0.77 -6.30
N LEU A 49 10.28 1.67 -5.56
CA LEU A 49 11.47 2.38 -6.04
C LEU A 49 12.67 1.44 -6.14
N ASP A 50 12.86 0.57 -5.15
CA ASP A 50 13.91 -0.47 -5.17
C ASP A 50 13.72 -1.41 -6.38
N VAL A 51 12.50 -1.90 -6.60
CA VAL A 51 12.14 -2.73 -7.77
C VAL A 51 12.37 -1.98 -9.07
N GLY A 52 12.00 -0.70 -9.14
CA GLY A 52 12.28 0.14 -10.31
C GLY A 52 13.78 0.25 -10.61
N SER A 53 14.60 0.37 -9.55
CA SER A 53 16.06 0.41 -9.66
C SER A 53 16.64 -0.92 -10.13
N LEU A 54 16.07 -2.05 -9.67
CA LEU A 54 16.44 -3.40 -10.11
C LEU A 54 16.14 -3.59 -11.60
N VAL A 55 14.92 -3.23 -12.04
CA VAL A 55 14.48 -3.35 -13.44
C VAL A 55 15.32 -2.48 -14.36
N ALA A 56 15.75 -1.30 -13.90
CA ALA A 56 16.62 -0.40 -14.66
C ALA A 56 18.09 -0.85 -14.71
N THR A 57 18.50 -1.81 -13.87
CA THR A 57 19.89 -2.27 -13.76
C THR A 57 20.10 -3.55 -14.58
N PRO A 58 20.84 -3.52 -15.71
CA PRO A 58 21.08 -4.72 -16.51
C PRO A 58 21.97 -5.71 -15.76
N LEU A 59 21.41 -6.89 -15.43
CA LEU A 59 22.06 -7.92 -14.63
C LEU A 59 23.34 -8.49 -15.27
N ARG A 60 23.43 -8.46 -16.60
CA ARG A 60 24.53 -9.08 -17.36
C ARG A 60 25.73 -8.16 -17.60
N THR A 61 25.55 -6.85 -17.47
CA THR A 61 26.55 -5.84 -17.85
C THR A 61 26.98 -4.97 -16.68
N SER A 62 26.28 -5.06 -15.54
CA SER A 62 26.55 -4.21 -14.39
C SER A 62 27.65 -4.79 -13.51
N PRO A 63 28.57 -3.95 -12.98
CA PRO A 63 29.57 -4.38 -12.01
C PRO A 63 28.92 -4.98 -10.76
N SER A 64 29.59 -5.96 -10.13
CA SER A 64 29.12 -6.67 -8.92
C SER A 64 28.75 -5.73 -7.77
N GLU A 65 29.46 -4.62 -7.59
CA GLU A 65 29.11 -3.61 -6.59
C GLU A 65 27.75 -2.93 -6.84
N ARG A 66 27.40 -2.71 -8.12
CA ARG A 66 26.09 -2.15 -8.50
C ARG A 66 24.99 -3.18 -8.27
N LEU A 67 25.25 -4.45 -8.54
CA LEU A 67 24.30 -5.54 -8.29
C LEU A 67 24.02 -5.71 -6.79
N ASN A 68 25.04 -5.61 -5.93
CA ASN A 68 24.87 -5.68 -4.47
C ASN A 68 24.07 -4.50 -3.91
N ARG A 69 24.21 -3.31 -4.49
CA ARG A 69 23.44 -2.11 -4.09
C ARG A 69 21.95 -2.19 -4.44
N VAL A 70 21.59 -2.99 -5.43
CA VAL A 70 20.20 -3.15 -5.91
C VAL A 70 19.64 -4.52 -5.53
N SER A 71 20.28 -5.21 -4.57
CA SER A 71 19.80 -6.51 -4.08
C SER A 71 18.40 -6.36 -3.49
N PHE A 72 17.43 -7.07 -4.05
CA PHE A 72 16.04 -7.07 -3.63
C PHE A 72 15.60 -8.51 -3.29
N ASP A 73 15.25 -8.75 -2.02
CA ASP A 73 14.72 -10.04 -1.57
C ASP A 73 13.21 -10.10 -1.81
N GLY A 74 12.84 -10.51 -3.02
CA GLY A 74 11.43 -10.61 -3.40
C GLY A 74 10.62 -11.62 -2.58
N VAL A 75 11.25 -12.66 -2.04
CA VAL A 75 10.55 -13.70 -1.27
C VAL A 75 10.15 -13.15 0.11
N SER A 76 11.08 -12.49 0.80
CA SER A 76 10.79 -11.85 2.09
C SER A 76 9.74 -10.74 1.96
N GLU A 77 9.83 -9.91 0.93
CA GLU A 77 8.85 -8.85 0.70
C GLU A 77 7.46 -9.40 0.31
N ALA A 78 7.39 -10.47 -0.49
CA ALA A 78 6.12 -11.14 -0.78
C ALA A 78 5.47 -11.72 0.49
N ASN A 79 6.24 -12.42 1.33
CA ASN A 79 5.76 -12.96 2.61
C ASN A 79 5.22 -11.86 3.55
N LYS A 80 5.82 -10.65 3.53
CA LYS A 80 5.29 -9.52 4.32
C LYS A 80 3.93 -9.06 3.80
N LEU A 81 3.77 -8.95 2.48
CA LEU A 81 2.51 -8.55 1.87
C LEU A 81 1.40 -9.58 2.14
N GLU A 82 1.72 -10.87 2.09
CA GLU A 82 0.79 -11.95 2.45
C GLU A 82 0.28 -11.80 3.89
N ARG A 83 1.18 -11.53 4.85
CA ARG A 83 0.78 -11.27 6.25
C ARG A 83 -0.13 -10.05 6.40
N TYR A 84 0.10 -8.99 5.61
CA TYR A 84 -0.77 -7.82 5.62
C TYR A 84 -2.15 -8.15 5.03
N ILE A 85 -2.21 -8.94 3.95
CA ILE A 85 -3.47 -9.40 3.35
C ILE A 85 -4.26 -10.24 4.35
N ASP A 86 -3.62 -11.24 4.98
CA ASP A 86 -4.28 -12.12 5.96
C ASP A 86 -4.84 -11.33 7.15
N ALA A 87 -4.10 -10.33 7.65
CA ALA A 87 -4.55 -9.48 8.75
C ALA A 87 -5.74 -8.59 8.37
N MET A 88 -5.84 -8.15 7.12
CA MET A 88 -6.98 -7.36 6.62
C MET A 88 -8.18 -8.25 6.33
N ASP A 89 -7.98 -9.41 5.73
CA ASP A 89 -9.05 -10.36 5.38
C ASP A 89 -9.73 -10.92 6.63
N ALA A 90 -8.97 -11.16 7.70
CA ALA A 90 -9.52 -11.60 9.00
C ALA A 90 -10.50 -10.61 9.64
N GLN A 91 -10.50 -9.33 9.24
CA GLN A 91 -11.40 -8.30 9.74
C GLN A 91 -12.64 -8.11 8.85
N LEU A 92 -12.67 -8.72 7.66
CA LEU A 92 -13.73 -8.52 6.68
C LEU A 92 -14.75 -9.66 6.74
N PRO A 93 -16.04 -9.37 6.51
CA PRO A 93 -17.02 -10.42 6.33
C PRO A 93 -16.73 -11.22 5.04
N PRO A 94 -17.16 -12.49 4.98
CA PRO A 94 -16.93 -13.33 3.81
C PRO A 94 -17.50 -12.70 2.55
N LEU A 95 -16.68 -12.60 1.50
CA LEU A 95 -17.06 -11.96 0.25
C LEU A 95 -18.04 -12.84 -0.54
N THR A 96 -19.28 -12.37 -0.69
CA THR A 96 -20.36 -13.10 -1.38
C THR A 96 -20.75 -12.50 -2.73
N VAL A 97 -20.30 -11.28 -3.02
CA VAL A 97 -20.69 -10.51 -4.20
C VAL A 97 -19.50 -9.77 -4.81
N PHE A 98 -19.61 -9.40 -6.09
CA PHE A 98 -18.58 -8.61 -6.76
C PHE A 98 -18.56 -7.16 -6.23
N ILE A 99 -17.38 -6.65 -5.88
CA ILE A 99 -17.22 -5.28 -5.39
C ILE A 99 -16.92 -4.34 -6.55
N LEU A 100 -17.76 -3.31 -6.71
CA LEU A 100 -17.48 -2.21 -7.61
C LEU A 100 -16.51 -1.21 -6.93
N PRO A 101 -15.53 -0.65 -7.67
CA PRO A 101 -14.64 0.37 -7.13
C PRO A 101 -15.45 1.56 -6.59
N GLY A 102 -15.39 1.79 -5.28
CA GLY A 102 -16.20 2.80 -4.59
C GLY A 102 -15.95 2.79 -3.09
N GLY A 103 -16.85 3.41 -2.31
CA GLY A 103 -16.76 3.40 -0.84
C GLY A 103 -15.86 4.47 -0.22
N GLY A 104 -15.58 5.56 -0.95
CA GLY A 104 -14.76 6.69 -0.50
C GLY A 104 -13.61 7.02 -1.44
N ALA A 105 -13.06 8.23 -1.32
CA ALA A 105 -11.90 8.66 -2.09
C ALA A 105 -10.69 7.69 -1.94
N PRO A 106 -10.25 7.32 -0.72
CA PRO A 106 -9.09 6.43 -0.55
C PRO A 106 -9.32 5.04 -1.16
N SER A 107 -10.53 4.47 -1.00
CA SER A 107 -10.88 3.17 -1.58
C SER A 107 -10.84 3.21 -3.12
N ALA A 108 -11.41 4.25 -3.73
CA ALA A 108 -11.39 4.40 -5.18
C ALA A 108 -9.96 4.48 -5.74
N SER A 109 -9.08 5.24 -5.09
CA SER A 109 -7.67 5.34 -5.50
C SER A 109 -6.88 4.06 -5.28
N LEU A 110 -7.18 3.29 -4.23
CA LEU A 110 -6.57 1.96 -4.03
C LEU A 110 -7.02 0.98 -5.12
N HIS A 111 -8.30 0.98 -5.50
CA HIS A 111 -8.78 0.19 -6.63
C HIS A 111 -8.13 0.60 -7.96
N PHE A 112 -7.88 1.89 -8.16
CA PHE A 112 -7.13 2.38 -9.32
C PHE A 112 -5.67 1.91 -9.28
N ALA A 113 -4.99 2.03 -8.14
CA ALA A 113 -3.63 1.54 -7.96
C ALA A 113 -3.52 0.03 -8.24
N ARG A 114 -4.53 -0.76 -7.82
CA ARG A 114 -4.64 -2.19 -8.14
C ARG A 114 -4.73 -2.45 -9.64
N ALA A 115 -5.52 -1.68 -10.38
CA ALA A 115 -5.61 -1.81 -11.84
C ALA A 115 -4.28 -1.48 -12.52
N VAL A 116 -3.58 -0.44 -12.05
CA VAL A 116 -2.24 -0.05 -12.55
C VAL A 116 -1.18 -1.11 -12.22
N CYS A 117 -1.29 -1.78 -11.07
CA CYS A 117 -0.34 -2.83 -10.65
C CYS A 117 -0.38 -4.06 -11.57
N ARG A 118 -1.54 -4.38 -12.13
CA ARG A 118 -1.75 -5.54 -13.00
C ARG A 118 -1.40 -5.29 -14.48
N ARG A 119 -0.93 -4.09 -14.82
CA ARG A 119 -0.55 -3.69 -16.18
C ARG A 119 0.94 -3.96 -16.41
#